data_AF-D5T381-F1
#
_entry.id   AF-D5T381-F1
#
_cell.length_a   1.000
_cell.length_b   1.000
_cell.length_c   1.000
_cell.angle_alpha   90.00
_cell.angle_beta   90.00
_cell.angle_gamma   90.00
#
_symmetry.space_group_name_H-M   'P 1'
#
loop_
_entity.id
_entity.type
_entity.pdbx_description
1 polymer ?
#
loop_
_entity_poly.entity_id
_entity_poly.type
_entity_poly.pdbx_seq_one_letter_code
_entity_poly.pdbx_strand_id
1 'polypeptide(L)'
;MVVKMAKKTKKTSLSSFLSEEKDLNSQERNLIANVIENMNNHTLPEQKAINLLIAGLRKLSLEQSLSKQGYALLEKLQRGDWSNGLQWLAFSGLSM
;
A
#
# COMPACT_ATOMS: atom_id res chain seq x y z
N MET A 1 -18.06 -23.51 13.11
CA MET A 1 -17.36 -22.21 12.93
C MET A 1 -16.22 -22.42 11.95
N VAL A 2 -16.36 -21.97 10.70
CA VAL A 2 -15.27 -22.05 9.72
C VAL A 2 -14.45 -20.78 9.86
N VAL A 3 -13.29 -20.86 10.51
CA VAL A 3 -12.29 -19.80 10.46
C VAL A 3 -11.78 -19.77 9.02
N LYS A 4 -12.42 -18.98 8.16
CA LYS A 4 -11.87 -18.64 6.84
C LYS A 4 -10.53 -17.98 7.11
N MET A 5 -9.44 -18.70 6.87
CA MET A 5 -8.11 -18.10 6.81
C MET A 5 -8.22 -16.93 5.84
N ALA A 6 -8.20 -15.70 6.38
CA ALA A 6 -8.38 -14.51 5.60
C ALA A 6 -7.16 -14.40 4.68
N LYS A 7 -7.32 -14.85 3.43
CA LYS A 7 -6.43 -14.52 2.32
C LYS A 7 -6.39 -12.99 2.31
N LYS A 8 -5.38 -12.39 2.93
CA LYS A 8 -5.26 -10.93 3.04
C LYS A 8 -5.25 -10.39 1.62
N THR A 9 -6.36 -9.81 1.19
CA THR A 9 -6.46 -9.19 -0.12
C THR A 9 -5.62 -7.92 -0.12
N LYS A 10 -5.19 -7.46 -1.29
CA LYS A 10 -4.35 -6.27 -1.40
C LYS A 10 -5.10 -5.06 -0.84
N LYS A 11 -6.42 -5.05 -1.02
CA LYS A 11 -7.38 -4.14 -0.38
C LYS A 11 -7.21 -4.07 1.13
N THR A 12 -7.28 -5.20 1.87
CA THR A 12 -7.16 -5.19 3.34
C THR A 12 -5.83 -4.62 3.79
N SER A 13 -4.74 -4.92 3.07
CA SER A 13 -3.41 -4.39 3.39
C SER A 13 -3.32 -2.88 3.17
N LEU A 14 -3.91 -2.36 2.09
CA LEU A 14 -3.98 -0.92 1.83
C LEU A 14 -4.86 -0.19 2.84
N SER A 15 -6.01 -0.77 3.22
CA SER A 15 -6.88 -0.20 4.26
C SER A 15 -6.16 -0.15 5.61
N SER A 16 -5.47 -1.22 6.01
CA SER A 16 -4.66 -1.20 7.25
C SER A 16 -3.55 -0.16 7.20
N PHE A 17 -2.88 0.00 6.05
CA PHE A 17 -1.83 0.99 5.88
C PHE A 17 -2.35 2.44 6.02
N LEU A 18 -3.55 2.70 5.48
CA LEU A 18 -4.22 4.00 5.62
C LEU A 18 -4.65 4.26 7.07
N SER A 19 -5.11 3.22 7.78
CA SER A 19 -5.55 3.30 9.17
C SER A 19 -4.42 3.39 10.20
N GLU A 20 -3.19 2.97 9.86
CA GLU A 20 -2.04 2.95 10.78
C GLU A 20 -1.47 4.35 11.14
N GLU A 21 -2.22 5.44 10.93
CA GLU A 21 -1.77 6.84 11.13
C GLU A 21 -0.34 7.11 10.63
N LYS A 22 0.03 6.46 9.53
CA LYS A 22 1.36 6.64 8.96
C LYS A 22 1.50 8.09 8.48
N ASP A 23 2.73 8.57 8.55
CA ASP A 23 3.16 9.89 8.09
C ASP A 23 3.10 9.95 6.55
N LEU A 24 1.86 9.90 6.05
CA LEU A 24 1.44 9.98 4.67
C LEU A 24 0.86 11.37 4.46
N ASN A 25 1.33 12.03 3.41
CA ASN A 25 0.79 13.34 3.06
C ASN A 25 -0.63 13.21 2.45
N SER A 26 -1.31 14.35 2.32
CA SER A 26 -2.67 14.40 1.79
C SER A 26 -2.80 13.84 0.37
N GLN A 27 -1.77 13.99 -0.48
CA GLN A 27 -1.79 13.45 -1.84
C GLN A 27 -1.71 11.92 -1.84
N GLU A 28 -0.83 11.35 -1.02
CA GLU A 28 -0.68 9.90 -0.85
C GLU A 28 -1.94 9.27 -0.26
N ARG A 29 -2.51 9.89 0.79
CA ARG A 29 -3.75 9.43 1.41
C ARG A 29 -4.90 9.40 0.40
N ASN A 30 -5.08 10.48 -0.37
CA ASN A 30 -6.10 10.54 -1.42
C ASN A 30 -5.87 9.48 -2.50
N LEU A 31 -4.62 9.26 -2.89
CA LEU A 31 -4.27 8.30 -3.93
C LEU A 31 -4.55 6.85 -3.49
N ILE A 32 -4.23 6.51 -2.24
CA ILE A 32 -4.53 5.21 -1.64
C ILE A 32 -6.04 5.03 -1.46
N ALA A 33 -6.74 6.05 -0.95
CA ALA A 33 -8.19 6.01 -0.75
C ALA A 33 -8.95 5.79 -2.07
N ASN A 34 -8.59 6.52 -3.12
CA ASN A 34 -9.19 6.39 -4.45
C ASN A 34 -8.97 4.97 -5.03
N VAL A 35 -7.79 4.39 -4.83
CA VAL A 35 -7.51 3.01 -5.26
C VAL A 35 -8.34 1.99 -4.48
N ILE A 36 -8.49 2.16 -3.16
CA ILE A 36 -9.36 1.30 -2.34
C ILE A 36 -10.82 1.40 -2.80
N GLU A 37 -11.30 2.61 -3.10
CA GLU A 37 -12.66 2.83 -3.62
C GLU A 37 -12.87 2.14 -4.97
N ASN A 38 -11.94 2.27 -5.90
CA ASN A 38 -12.00 1.58 -7.20
C ASN A 38 -12.00 0.04 -7.06
N MET A 39 -11.31 -0.49 -6.05
CA MET A 39 -11.37 -1.92 -5.71
C MET A 39 -12.71 -2.31 -5.08
N ASN A 40 -13.30 -1.45 -4.23
CA ASN A 40 -14.60 -1.69 -3.59
C ASN A 40 -15.74 -1.71 -4.60
N ASN A 41 -15.72 -0.78 -5.54
CA ASN A 41 -16.77 -0.63 -6.54
C ASN A 41 -16.63 -1.61 -7.71
N HIS A 42 -15.63 -2.50 -7.68
CA HIS A 42 -15.29 -3.42 -8.77
C HIS A 42 -15.11 -2.72 -10.14
N THR A 43 -14.88 -1.40 -10.13
CA THR A 43 -14.78 -0.58 -11.34
C THR A 43 -13.56 -0.99 -12.16
N LEU A 44 -12.52 -1.49 -11.50
CA LEU A 44 -11.30 -1.99 -12.13
C LEU A 44 -10.88 -3.33 -11.50
N PRO A 45 -10.27 -4.23 -12.30
CA PRO A 45 -9.58 -5.40 -11.77
C PRO A 45 -8.56 -4.98 -10.70
N GLU A 46 -8.48 -5.73 -9.58
CA GLU A 46 -7.57 -5.43 -8.46
C GLU A 46 -6.13 -5.17 -8.92
N GLN A 47 -5.66 -5.94 -9.90
CA GLN A 47 -4.32 -5.77 -10.48
C GLN A 47 -4.16 -4.43 -11.23
N LYS A 48 -5.19 -3.96 -11.95
CA LYS A 48 -5.15 -2.65 -12.60
C LYS A 48 -5.18 -1.52 -11.58
N ALA A 49 -5.97 -1.65 -10.52
CA ALA A 49 -6.02 -0.67 -9.44
C ALA A 49 -4.66 -0.55 -8.72
N ILE A 50 -3.97 -1.67 -8.50
CA ILE A 50 -2.59 -1.67 -7.96
C ILE A 50 -1.59 -1.04 -8.93
N ASN A 51 -1.68 -1.32 -10.22
CA ASN A 51 -0.78 -0.70 -11.20
C ASN A 51 -0.96 0.83 -11.24
N LEU A 52 -2.20 1.32 -11.11
CA LEU A 52 -2.48 2.75 -10.98
C LEU A 52 -1.88 3.33 -9.68
N LEU A 53 -1.96 2.59 -8.57
CA LEU A 53 -1.33 2.98 -7.31
C LEU A 53 0.19 3.13 -7.45
N ILE A 54 0.84 2.14 -8.06
CA ILE A 54 2.29 2.15 -8.32
C ILE A 54 2.67 3.33 -9.22
N ALA A 55 1.89 3.58 -10.28
CA ALA A 55 2.14 4.69 -11.18
C ALA A 55 1.99 6.05 -10.47
N GLY A 56 0.96 6.19 -9.63
CA GLY A 56 0.71 7.38 -8.82
C GLY A 56 1.84 7.68 -7.84
N LEU A 57 2.25 6.67 -7.06
CA LEU A 57 3.37 6.79 -6.12
C LEU A 57 4.71 7.02 -6.83
N ARG A 58 4.94 6.43 -8.01
CA ARG A 58 6.12 6.74 -8.84
C ARG A 58 6.13 8.19 -9.27
N LYS A 59 4.99 8.73 -9.69
CA LYS A 59 4.90 10.15 -10.08
C LYS A 59 5.23 11.07 -8.89
N LEU A 60 4.66 10.80 -7.72
CA LEU A 60 4.97 11.54 -6.49
C LEU A 60 6.45 11.38 -6.08
N SER A 61 7.05 10.22 -6.31
CA SER A 61 8.50 10.02 -6.10
C SER A 61 9.33 10.91 -7.01
N LEU A 62 8.99 11.00 -8.29
CA LEU A 62 9.70 11.87 -9.25
C LEU A 62 9.54 13.35 -8.90
N GLU A 63 8.38 13.74 -8.36
CA GLU A 63 8.10 15.09 -7.88
C GLU A 63 8.71 15.39 -6.50
N GLN A 64 9.45 14.44 -5.91
CA GLN A 64 10.00 14.51 -4.54
C GLN A 64 8.95 14.81 -3.46
N SER A 65 7.67 14.55 -3.77
CA SER A 65 6.52 14.77 -2.89
C SER A 65 6.10 13.48 -2.18
N LEU A 66 6.88 12.41 -2.29
CA LEU A 66 6.61 11.13 -1.64
C LEU A 66 7.24 11.09 -0.24
N SER A 67 6.43 10.78 0.76
CA SER A 67 6.87 10.57 2.13
C SER A 67 7.70 9.28 2.26
N LYS A 68 8.43 9.15 3.37
CA LYS A 68 9.16 7.90 3.69
C LYS A 68 8.22 6.69 3.69
N GLN A 69 6.98 6.86 4.14
CA GLN A 69 5.97 5.80 4.16
C GLN A 69 5.45 5.51 2.75
N GLY A 70 5.27 6.53 1.91
CA GLY A 70 4.95 6.35 0.49
C GLY A 70 6.03 5.58 -0.28
N TYR A 71 7.31 5.84 -0.01
CA TYR A 71 8.43 5.07 -0.58
C TYR A 71 8.39 3.60 -0.14
N ALA A 72 8.20 3.35 1.15
CA ALA A 72 8.08 1.99 1.69
C ALA A 72 6.88 1.24 1.10
N LEU A 73 5.76 1.93 0.87
CA LEU A 73 4.61 1.36 0.18
C LEU A 73 4.95 1.03 -1.27
N LEU A 74 5.53 1.97 -2.02
CA LEU A 74 5.91 1.77 -3.42
C LEU A 74 6.84 0.57 -3.62
N GLU A 75 7.84 0.41 -2.76
CA GLU A 75 8.77 -0.72 -2.79
C GLU A 75 8.05 -2.06 -2.59
N LYS A 76 7.12 -2.14 -1.63
CA LYS A 76 6.31 -3.34 -1.39
C LYS A 76 5.42 -3.68 -2.57
N LEU A 77 4.77 -2.67 -3.15
CA LEU A 77 3.90 -2.85 -4.31
C LEU A 77 4.68 -3.37 -5.53
N GLN A 78 5.89 -2.86 -5.77
CA GLN A 78 6.74 -3.24 -6.89
C GLN A 78 7.36 -4.64 -6.74
N ARG A 79 7.74 -5.04 -5.52
CA ARG A 79 8.29 -6.38 -5.26
C ARG A 79 7.26 -7.50 -5.42
N GLY A 80 5.97 -7.17 -5.48
CA GLY A 80 4.91 -8.18 -5.52
C GLY A 80 4.84 -9.02 -4.24
N ASP A 81 5.55 -8.62 -3.19
CA ASP A 81 5.59 -9.32 -1.90
C ASP A 81 4.43 -8.82 -1.02
N TRP A 82 3.28 -9.46 -1.21
CA TRP A 82 2.07 -9.25 -0.41
C TRP A 82 1.91 -10.30 0.69
N SER A 83 2.88 -11.22 0.78
CA SER A 83 2.80 -12.51 1.49
C SER A 83 2.70 -12.34 3.00
N ASN A 84 3.29 -11.27 3.54
CA ASN A 84 3.28 -10.97 4.96
C ASN A 84 2.87 -9.51 5.14
N GLY A 85 1.56 -9.28 5.32
CA GLY A 85 1.01 -7.94 5.46
C GLY A 85 1.80 -7.10 6.44
N LEU A 86 2.50 -6.08 5.93
CA LEU A 86 3.09 -4.94 6.63
C LEU A 86 3.92 -5.20 7.90
N GLN A 87 4.29 -6.44 8.21
CA GLN A 87 5.23 -6.74 9.29
C GLN A 87 6.66 -6.63 8.76
N TRP A 88 7.14 -5.39 8.58
CA TRP A 88 8.56 -5.12 8.73
C TRP A 88 8.82 -3.62 8.85
N LEU A 89 8.99 -3.18 10.08
CA LEU A 89 9.72 -1.97 10.47
C LEU A 89 10.72 -2.30 11.59
N ALA A 90 11.22 -3.54 11.67
CA ALA A 90 12.01 -3.98 12.83
C ALA A 90 13.30 -4.76 12.50
N PHE A 91 13.92 -4.61 11.32
CA PHE A 91 15.27 -5.16 11.13
C PHE A 91 16.14 -4.35 10.15
N SER A 92 16.09 -3.02 10.25
CA SER A 92 17.18 -2.19 9.75
C SER A 92 17.73 -1.37 10.92
N GLY A 93 18.21 -2.09 11.94
CA GLY A 93 18.70 -1.53 13.19
C GLY A 93 19.24 -2.58 14.17
N LEU A 94 20.27 -3.32 13.77
CA LEU A 94 21.32 -3.90 14.64
C LEU A 94 22.47 -4.25 13.67
N SER A 95 23.45 -3.38 13.42
CA SER A 95 24.63 -3.19 14.27
C SER A 95 25.02 -4.46 15.01
N MET A 96 25.81 -5.34 14.39
CA MET A 96 27.25 -5.51 14.60
C MET A 96 27.77 -6.69 13.78
#